data_AF-A0A2S9XPC1-F1
#
_entry.id   AF-A0A2S9XPC1-F1
#
_cell.length_a   1.000
_cell.length_b   1.000
_cell.length_c   1.000
_cell.angle_alpha   90.00
_cell.angle_beta   90.00
_cell.angle_gamma   90.00
#
_symmetry.space_group_name_H-M   'P 1'
#
loop_
_entity.id
_entity.type
_entity.pdbx_description
1 polymer ?
#
loop_
_entity_poly.entity_id
_entity_poly.type
_entity_poly.pdbx_seq_one_letter_code
_entity_poly.pdbx_strand_id
1 'polypeptide(L)'
;MQPLVYLAVLIIGFSINFGWDRTVRRRRARALAEARRVARPRALPPALDEDERARRLPGTELRAFVDLTRATFIELDGLINHFDLLLLRARDRARFGLVTIKSEQPRAEVQRLLVGWLEAWVHVDDQTRERLRSVALGAETVTSVVERERERVSYEFRRDTAPVLFETITDLDRAVIHMQGIVGLLEASDDDPYR
;
A
#
# COMPACT_ATOMS: atom_id res chain seq x y z
N MET A 1 40.27 15.84 22.11
CA MET A 1 40.08 16.03 20.64
C MET A 1 39.17 15.00 19.98
N GLN A 2 39.14 13.74 20.41
CA GLN A 2 38.23 12.71 19.86
C GLN A 2 36.70 12.97 19.96
N PRO A 3 36.13 13.51 21.06
CA PRO A 3 34.67 13.67 21.17
C PRO A 3 34.10 14.75 20.23
N LEU A 4 34.88 15.79 19.93
CA LEU A 4 34.51 16.83 18.96
C LEU A 4 34.47 16.29 17.53
N VAL A 5 35.37 15.35 17.19
CA VAL A 5 35.36 14.69 15.88
C VAL A 5 34.14 13.77 15.73
N TYR A 6 33.79 12.99 16.76
CA TYR A 6 32.56 12.17 16.73
C TYR A 6 31.29 13.02 16.64
N LEU A 7 31.24 14.14 17.36
CA LEU A 7 30.12 15.08 17.30
C LEU A 7 30.01 15.72 15.91
N ALA A 8 31.13 16.14 15.32
CA ALA A 8 31.16 16.70 13.97
C ALA A 8 30.71 15.68 12.92
N VAL A 9 31.14 14.42 13.02
CA VAL A 9 30.69 13.34 12.13
C VAL A 9 29.18 13.07 12.29
N LEU A 10 28.65 13.08 13.51
CA LEU A 10 27.22 12.92 13.76
C LEU A 10 26.40 14.08 13.22
N ILE A 11 26.84 15.33 13.42
CA ILE A 11 26.15 16.53 12.93
C ILE A 11 26.19 16.59 11.41
N ILE A 12 27.33 16.29 10.78
CA ILE A 12 27.47 16.25 9.33
C ILE A 12 26.62 15.12 8.73
N GLY A 13 26.67 13.92 9.31
CA GLY A 13 25.82 12.80 8.90
C GLY A 13 24.32 13.10 9.06
N PHE A 14 23.92 13.80 10.12
CA PHE A 14 22.54 14.23 10.35
C PHE A 14 22.12 15.32 9.35
N SER A 15 22.98 16.32 9.09
CA SER A 15 22.69 17.45 8.20
C SER A 15 22.62 17.05 6.73
N ILE A 16 23.51 16.14 6.29
CA ILE A 16 23.47 15.55 4.95
C ILE A 16 22.20 14.71 4.78
N ASN A 17 21.87 13.86 5.77
CA ASN A 17 20.60 13.13 5.76
C ASN A 17 19.41 14.09 5.69
N PHE A 18 19.34 15.11 6.54
CA PHE A 18 18.20 16.03 6.63
C PHE A 18 18.03 16.92 5.39
N GLY A 19 19.13 17.44 4.84
CA GLY A 19 19.14 18.30 3.65
C GLY A 19 18.75 17.54 2.37
N TRP A 20 19.29 16.33 2.19
CA TRP A 20 18.90 15.42 1.10
C TRP A 20 17.43 15.00 1.23
N ASP A 21 17.00 14.69 2.45
CA ASP A 21 15.66 14.24 2.76
C ASP A 21 14.57 15.29 2.49
N ARG A 22 14.89 16.58 2.47
CA ARG A 22 13.90 17.62 2.17
C ARG A 22 13.77 17.92 0.68
N THR A 23 14.87 17.95 -0.05
CA THR A 23 14.93 18.49 -1.42
C THR A 23 14.76 17.43 -2.51
N VAL A 24 15.47 16.31 -2.39
CA VAL A 24 15.41 15.22 -3.38
C VAL A 24 14.15 14.38 -3.18
N ARG A 25 13.74 14.19 -1.92
CA ARG A 25 12.54 13.45 -1.54
C ARG A 25 11.27 14.03 -2.16
N ARG A 26 11.06 15.34 -2.09
CA ARG A 26 9.85 15.96 -2.65
C ARG A 26 9.79 15.88 -4.17
N ARG A 27 10.91 16.10 -4.87
CA ARG A 27 10.91 16.08 -6.35
C ARG A 27 10.86 14.67 -6.91
N ARG A 28 11.68 13.73 -6.40
CA ARG A 28 11.68 12.34 -6.88
C ARG A 28 10.43 11.58 -6.48
N ALA A 29 9.88 11.83 -5.28
CA ALA A 29 8.62 11.21 -4.88
C ALA A 29 7.43 11.72 -5.68
N ARG A 30 7.38 13.03 -5.97
CA ARG A 30 6.37 13.58 -6.89
C ARG A 30 6.52 12.96 -8.27
N ALA A 31 7.73 12.88 -8.81
CA ALA A 31 7.96 12.25 -10.12
C ALA A 31 7.60 10.75 -10.14
N LEU A 32 7.88 9.99 -9.07
CA LEU A 32 7.49 8.58 -8.95
C LEU A 32 5.97 8.41 -8.80
N ALA A 33 5.35 9.21 -7.92
CA ALA A 33 3.90 9.20 -7.73
C ALA A 33 3.17 9.61 -9.01
N GLU A 34 3.68 10.61 -9.73
CA GLU A 34 3.14 11.09 -11.00
C GLU A 34 3.34 10.07 -12.12
N ALA A 35 4.54 9.48 -12.24
CA ALA A 35 4.79 8.39 -13.18
C ALA A 35 3.87 7.19 -12.92
N ARG A 36 3.56 6.87 -11.65
CA ARG A 36 2.61 5.80 -11.32
C ARG A 36 1.17 6.17 -11.59
N ARG A 37 0.74 7.39 -11.25
CA ARG A 37 -0.62 7.88 -11.56
C ARG A 37 -0.88 7.89 -13.06
N VAL A 38 0.11 8.29 -13.85
CA VAL A 38 0.07 8.24 -15.31
C VAL A 38 0.05 6.80 -15.82
N ALA A 39 0.87 5.92 -15.25
CA ALA A 39 0.90 4.51 -15.65
C ALA A 39 -0.34 3.73 -15.19
N ARG A 40 -1.01 4.17 -14.12
CA ARG A 40 -2.11 3.48 -13.45
C ARG A 40 -3.05 4.51 -12.81
N PRO A 41 -4.14 4.91 -13.49
CA PRO A 41 -5.18 5.72 -12.87
C PRO A 41 -5.88 4.90 -11.77
N ARG A 42 -5.32 4.96 -10.55
CA ARG A 42 -5.85 4.35 -9.33
C ARG A 42 -6.90 5.27 -8.75
N ALA A 43 -8.11 5.14 -9.26
CA ALA A 43 -9.27 5.80 -8.69
C ALA A 43 -10.28 4.73 -8.33
N LEU A 44 -10.69 4.71 -7.06
CA LEU A 44 -11.94 4.04 -6.72
C LEU A 44 -13.05 4.70 -7.54
N PRO A 45 -14.09 3.94 -7.94
CA PRO A 45 -15.30 4.55 -8.48
C PRO A 45 -15.84 5.60 -7.48
N PRO A 46 -16.57 6.61 -7.96
CA PRO A 46 -17.22 7.58 -7.07
C PRO A 46 -18.10 6.83 -6.07
N ALA A 47 -18.14 7.33 -4.83
CA ALA A 47 -19.04 6.76 -3.83
C ALA A 47 -20.48 6.92 -4.30
N LEU A 48 -21.26 5.84 -4.19
CA LEU A 48 -22.69 5.88 -4.45
C LEU A 48 -23.39 6.74 -3.40
N ASP A 49 -24.51 7.35 -3.78
CA ASP A 49 -25.40 7.98 -2.80
C ASP A 49 -26.01 6.91 -1.86
N GLU A 50 -26.50 7.34 -0.70
CA GLU A 50 -26.95 6.42 0.35
C GLU A 50 -28.14 5.55 -0.10
N ASP A 51 -29.04 6.09 -0.93
CA ASP A 51 -30.23 5.41 -1.44
C ASP A 51 -29.90 4.38 -2.54
N GLU A 52 -29.00 4.70 -3.46
CA GLU A 52 -28.45 3.81 -4.48
C GLU A 52 -27.61 2.71 -3.84
N ARG A 53 -26.83 3.06 -2.82
CA ARG A 53 -26.03 2.11 -2.06
C ARG A 53 -26.88 1.14 -1.26
N ALA A 54 -27.94 1.60 -0.61
CA ALA A 54 -28.88 0.75 0.10
C ALA A 54 -29.61 -0.22 -0.84
N ARG A 55 -29.92 0.21 -2.08
CA ARG A 55 -30.51 -0.65 -3.12
C ARG A 55 -29.55 -1.71 -3.63
N ARG A 56 -28.29 -1.35 -3.91
CA ARG A 56 -27.29 -2.28 -4.49
C ARG A 56 -26.67 -3.23 -3.47
N LEU A 57 -26.47 -2.75 -2.24
CA LEU A 57 -25.85 -3.49 -1.15
C LEU A 57 -26.85 -3.61 0.00
N PRO A 58 -27.86 -4.49 -0.08
CA PRO A 58 -28.97 -4.53 0.87
C PRO A 58 -28.53 -4.95 2.29
N GLY A 59 -27.44 -5.71 2.43
CA GLY A 59 -26.90 -6.17 3.71
C GLY A 59 -26.02 -5.12 4.42
N THR A 60 -26.24 -4.91 5.72
CA THR A 60 -25.40 -4.04 6.56
C THR A 60 -23.94 -4.50 6.59
N GLU A 61 -23.71 -5.81 6.66
CA GLU A 61 -22.37 -6.41 6.68
C GLU A 61 -21.64 -6.21 5.36
N LEU A 62 -22.32 -6.41 4.22
CA LEU A 62 -21.75 -6.17 2.90
C LEU A 62 -21.42 -4.68 2.70
N ARG A 63 -22.27 -3.77 3.17
CA ARG A 63 -21.97 -2.32 3.15
C ARG A 63 -20.73 -2.00 3.98
N ALA A 64 -20.65 -2.53 5.20
CA ALA A 64 -19.49 -2.34 6.08
C ALA A 64 -18.19 -2.90 5.46
N PHE A 65 -18.28 -4.05 4.79
CA PHE A 65 -17.15 -4.63 4.06
C PHE A 65 -16.69 -3.75 2.89
N VAL A 66 -17.62 -3.17 2.12
CA VAL A 66 -17.28 -2.23 1.03
C VAL A 66 -16.65 -0.95 1.60
N ASP A 67 -17.17 -0.40 2.70
CA ASP A 67 -16.56 0.76 3.38
C ASP A 67 -15.14 0.47 3.85
N LEU A 68 -14.94 -0.69 4.49
CA LEU A 68 -13.62 -1.13 4.92
C LEU A 68 -12.68 -1.33 3.74
N THR A 69 -13.17 -1.87 2.62
CA THR A 69 -12.37 -2.06 1.41
C THR A 69 -11.94 -0.71 0.81
N ARG A 70 -12.85 0.26 0.75
CA ARG A 70 -12.54 1.65 0.33
C ARG A 70 -11.52 2.31 1.26
N ALA A 71 -11.71 2.21 2.57
CA ALA A 71 -10.80 2.78 3.56
C ALA A 71 -9.41 2.13 3.47
N THR A 72 -9.36 0.80 3.41
CA THR A 72 -8.11 0.04 3.27
C THR A 72 -7.37 0.40 1.98
N PHE A 73 -8.09 0.55 0.86
CA PHE A 73 -7.50 1.01 -0.40
C PHE A 73 -6.77 2.35 -0.23
N ILE A 74 -7.43 3.34 0.41
CA ILE A 74 -6.88 4.69 0.57
C ILE A 74 -5.61 4.65 1.44
N GLU A 75 -5.66 3.93 2.54
CA GLU A 75 -4.52 3.81 3.46
C GLU A 75 -3.35 3.06 2.82
N LEU A 76 -3.61 1.98 2.08
CA LEU A 76 -2.58 1.24 1.35
C LEU A 76 -1.94 2.07 0.24
N ASP A 77 -2.71 2.86 -0.52
CA ASP A 77 -2.14 3.78 -1.52
C ASP A 77 -1.24 4.84 -0.86
N GLY A 78 -1.65 5.35 0.31
CA GLY A 78 -0.80 6.19 1.16
C GLY A 78 0.50 5.51 1.58
N LEU A 79 0.43 4.25 2.01
CA LEU A 79 1.60 3.46 2.42
C LEU A 79 2.52 3.13 1.25
N ILE A 80 1.99 2.83 0.06
CA ILE A 80 2.78 2.63 -1.16
C ILE A 80 3.64 3.88 -1.44
N ASN A 81 3.05 5.07 -1.33
CA ASN A 81 3.80 6.32 -1.47
C ASN A 81 4.89 6.45 -0.39
N HIS A 82 4.64 5.98 0.84
CA HIS A 82 5.65 5.94 1.89
C HIS A 82 6.80 4.97 1.55
N PHE A 83 6.48 3.76 1.10
CA PHE A 83 7.49 2.77 0.71
C PHE A 83 8.35 3.24 -0.46
N ASP A 84 7.81 4.04 -1.38
CA ASP A 84 8.61 4.65 -2.45
C ASP A 84 9.69 5.58 -1.92
N LEU A 85 9.36 6.35 -0.89
CA LEU A 85 10.33 7.21 -0.22
C LEU A 85 11.43 6.37 0.43
N LEU A 86 11.06 5.25 1.04
CA LEU A 86 12.02 4.32 1.63
C LEU A 86 12.88 3.67 0.55
N LEU A 87 12.30 3.27 -0.59
CA LEU A 87 13.03 2.68 -1.73
C LEU A 87 14.03 3.67 -2.32
N LEU A 88 13.65 4.93 -2.49
CA LEU A 88 14.56 6.00 -2.94
C LEU A 88 15.74 6.15 -1.97
N ARG A 89 15.46 6.22 -0.66
CA ARG A 89 16.49 6.27 0.38
C ARG A 89 17.39 5.02 0.36
N ALA A 90 16.81 3.83 0.13
CA ALA A 90 17.54 2.58 0.05
C ALA A 90 18.49 2.53 -1.15
N ARG A 91 18.06 3.03 -2.30
CA ARG A 91 18.90 3.14 -3.51
C ARG A 91 20.02 4.16 -3.33
N ASP A 92 19.71 5.31 -2.72
CA ASP A 92 20.70 6.36 -2.47
C ASP A 92 21.70 5.97 -1.35
N ARG A 93 21.38 5.01 -0.47
CA ARG A 93 22.29 4.48 0.55
C ARG A 93 23.61 3.98 -0.04
N ALA A 94 23.56 3.34 -1.20
CA ALA A 94 24.76 2.85 -1.91
C ALA A 94 25.70 4.00 -2.32
N ARG A 95 25.18 5.23 -2.44
CA ARG A 95 25.92 6.42 -2.86
C ARG A 95 26.47 7.25 -1.71
N PHE A 96 25.77 7.33 -0.58
CA PHE A 96 26.11 8.29 0.49
C PHE A 96 26.63 7.67 1.79
N GLY A 97 26.49 6.35 1.98
CA GLY A 97 26.99 5.65 3.17
C GLY A 97 26.26 6.04 4.46
N LEU A 98 25.59 5.08 5.10
CA LEU A 98 24.82 5.25 6.35
C LEU A 98 23.53 6.09 6.22
N VAL A 99 22.56 5.54 5.49
CA VAL A 99 21.15 5.95 5.59
C VAL A 99 20.37 4.88 6.36
N THR A 100 19.70 5.29 7.44
CA THR A 100 18.79 4.42 8.19
C THR A 100 17.44 4.40 7.49
N ILE A 101 16.95 3.19 7.21
CA ILE A 101 15.64 2.95 6.61
C ILE A 101 14.80 2.33 7.71
N LYS A 102 13.71 2.99 8.09
CA LYS A 102 12.80 2.52 9.14
C LYS A 102 11.51 2.05 8.47
N SER A 103 11.47 0.79 8.08
CA SER A 103 10.33 0.14 7.41
C SER A 103 9.40 -0.58 8.38
N GLU A 104 9.80 -0.78 9.63
CA GLU A 104 9.11 -1.64 10.59
C GLU A 104 7.68 -1.16 10.87
N GLN A 105 7.52 0.14 11.14
CA GLN A 105 6.20 0.74 11.38
C GLN A 105 5.27 0.67 10.16
N PRO A 106 5.66 1.12 8.95
CA PRO A 106 4.77 1.02 7.79
C PRO A 106 4.46 -0.43 7.40
N ARG A 107 5.38 -1.39 7.63
CA ARG A 107 5.08 -2.83 7.44
C ARG A 107 4.06 -3.35 8.44
N ALA A 108 4.18 -2.99 9.72
CA ALA A 108 3.20 -3.37 10.73
C ALA A 108 1.81 -2.82 10.39
N GLU A 109 1.75 -1.59 9.87
CA GLU A 109 0.50 -0.98 9.44
C GLU A 109 -0.10 -1.69 8.22
N VAL A 110 0.72 -2.04 7.22
CA VAL A 110 0.28 -2.90 6.10
C VAL A 110 -0.34 -4.20 6.61
N GLN A 111 0.35 -4.91 7.51
CA GLN A 111 -0.14 -6.18 8.02
C GLN A 111 -1.47 -5.99 8.77
N ARG A 112 -1.57 -4.95 9.60
CA ARG A 112 -2.81 -4.61 10.33
C ARG A 112 -3.97 -4.40 9.37
N LEU A 113 -3.77 -3.61 8.31
CA LEU A 113 -4.79 -3.31 7.31
C LEU A 113 -5.23 -4.55 6.52
N LEU A 114 -4.28 -5.33 6.01
CA LEU A 114 -4.58 -6.50 5.20
C LEU A 114 -5.19 -7.64 6.02
N VAL A 115 -4.72 -7.86 7.25
CA VAL A 115 -5.32 -8.86 8.16
C VAL A 115 -6.72 -8.43 8.56
N GLY A 116 -6.94 -7.17 8.92
CA GLY A 116 -8.28 -6.67 9.24
C GLY A 116 -9.26 -6.80 8.05
N TRP A 117 -8.77 -6.59 6.83
CA TRP A 117 -9.57 -6.85 5.62
C TRP A 117 -9.91 -8.34 5.46
N LEU A 118 -8.96 -9.25 5.70
CA LEU A 118 -9.20 -10.70 5.67
C LEU A 118 -10.18 -11.18 6.74
N GLU A 119 -10.13 -10.58 7.94
CA GLU A 119 -11.09 -10.85 9.01
C GLU A 119 -12.50 -10.42 8.59
N ALA A 120 -12.65 -9.25 7.98
CA ALA A 120 -13.93 -8.79 7.46
C ALA A 120 -14.46 -9.64 6.30
N TRP A 121 -13.57 -10.17 5.44
CA TRP A 121 -13.95 -11.07 4.35
C TRP A 121 -14.70 -12.32 4.82
N VAL A 122 -14.37 -12.84 6.01
CA VAL A 122 -15.04 -14.03 6.59
C VAL A 122 -16.53 -13.78 6.85
N HIS A 123 -16.92 -12.51 7.08
CA HIS A 123 -18.29 -12.10 7.32
C HIS A 123 -19.09 -11.82 6.04
N VAL A 124 -18.47 -11.89 4.87
CA VAL A 124 -19.18 -11.77 3.60
C VAL A 124 -19.97 -13.06 3.34
N ASP A 125 -21.21 -12.92 2.88
CA ASP A 125 -22.08 -14.06 2.57
C ASP A 125 -21.48 -14.96 1.47
N ASP A 126 -21.85 -16.24 1.50
CA ASP A 126 -21.29 -17.25 0.59
C ASP A 126 -21.57 -16.93 -0.89
N GLN A 127 -22.75 -16.39 -1.20
CA GLN A 127 -23.13 -16.07 -2.58
C GLN A 127 -22.25 -14.96 -3.15
N THR A 128 -22.02 -13.89 -2.38
CA THR A 128 -21.13 -12.80 -2.76
C THR A 128 -19.67 -13.27 -2.87
N ARG A 129 -19.19 -14.10 -1.93
CA ARG A 129 -17.84 -14.65 -1.99
C ARG A 129 -17.63 -15.51 -3.23
N GLU A 130 -18.60 -16.35 -3.58
CA GLU A 130 -18.53 -17.19 -4.78
C GLU A 130 -18.53 -16.34 -6.06
N ARG A 131 -19.41 -15.32 -6.13
CA ARG A 131 -19.43 -14.37 -7.25
C ARG A 131 -18.07 -13.69 -7.42
N LEU A 132 -17.47 -13.20 -6.33
CA LEU A 132 -16.16 -12.55 -6.37
C LEU A 132 -15.04 -13.51 -6.77
N ARG A 133 -15.05 -14.75 -6.26
CA ARG A 133 -14.09 -15.79 -6.66
C ARG A 133 -14.19 -16.15 -8.15
N SER A 134 -15.40 -16.17 -8.72
CA SER A 134 -15.62 -16.49 -10.14
C SER A 134 -14.87 -15.55 -11.10
N VAL A 135 -14.53 -14.34 -10.65
CA VAL A 135 -13.77 -13.33 -11.39
C VAL A 135 -12.39 -13.05 -10.80
N ALA A 136 -11.84 -14.00 -10.01
CA ALA A 136 -10.54 -13.89 -9.35
C ALA A 136 -10.41 -12.71 -8.35
N LEU A 137 -11.53 -12.28 -7.76
CA LEU A 137 -11.61 -11.24 -6.72
C LEU A 137 -11.84 -11.81 -5.31
N GLY A 138 -11.37 -13.04 -5.05
CA GLY A 138 -11.40 -13.66 -3.73
C GLY A 138 -10.20 -13.30 -2.85
N ALA A 139 -10.30 -13.63 -1.55
CA ALA A 139 -9.29 -13.29 -0.55
C ALA A 139 -7.89 -13.86 -0.81
N GLU A 140 -7.74 -14.83 -1.71
CA GLU A 140 -6.50 -15.54 -2.00
C GLU A 140 -5.37 -14.57 -2.43
N THR A 141 -5.71 -13.50 -3.16
CA THR A 141 -4.72 -12.47 -3.54
C THR A 141 -4.16 -11.77 -2.31
N VAL A 142 -5.04 -11.30 -1.42
CA VAL A 142 -4.64 -10.57 -0.21
C VAL A 142 -3.91 -11.49 0.78
N THR A 143 -4.36 -12.74 0.94
CA THR A 143 -3.67 -13.77 1.73
C THR A 143 -2.23 -13.94 1.26
N SER A 144 -2.01 -14.08 -0.06
CA SER A 144 -0.66 -14.25 -0.62
C SER A 144 0.24 -13.04 -0.35
N VAL A 145 -0.32 -11.83 -0.34
CA VAL A 145 0.43 -10.60 -0.04
C VAL A 145 0.83 -10.57 1.44
N VAL A 146 -0.08 -10.94 2.35
CA VAL A 146 0.19 -11.02 3.79
C VAL A 146 1.27 -12.05 4.08
N GLU A 147 1.19 -13.24 3.49
CA GLU A 147 2.18 -14.31 3.65
C GLU A 147 3.57 -13.87 3.19
N ARG A 148 3.68 -13.35 1.96
CA ARG A 148 4.94 -12.82 1.44
C ARG A 148 5.50 -11.68 2.30
N GLU A 149 4.64 -10.82 2.84
CA GLU A 149 5.10 -9.73 3.69
C GLU A 149 5.58 -10.20 5.06
N ARG A 150 4.95 -11.23 5.64
CA ARG A 150 5.44 -11.88 6.87
C ARG A 150 6.79 -12.55 6.65
N GLU A 151 6.98 -13.21 5.52
CA GLU A 151 8.27 -13.79 5.15
C GLU A 151 9.35 -12.71 5.03
N ARG A 152 9.06 -11.59 4.35
CA ARG A 152 10.01 -10.47 4.15
C ARG A 152 10.48 -9.81 5.45
N VAL A 153 9.64 -9.75 6.48
CA VAL A 153 10.06 -9.24 7.81
C VAL A 153 11.21 -10.07 8.38
N SER A 154 11.30 -11.37 8.06
CA SER A 154 12.39 -12.23 8.52
C SER A 154 13.71 -12.05 7.75
N TYR A 155 13.67 -11.46 6.55
CA TYR A 155 14.81 -11.36 5.62
C TYR A 155 15.54 -10.01 5.64
N GLU A 156 15.22 -9.08 6.55
CA GLU A 156 15.68 -7.69 6.47
C GLU A 156 17.19 -7.52 6.83
N PHE A 157 18.07 -7.98 5.95
CA PHE A 157 19.50 -7.68 5.96
C PHE A 157 19.78 -6.36 5.24
N ARG A 158 20.82 -5.63 5.66
CA ARG A 158 21.18 -4.28 5.15
C ARG A 158 21.46 -4.21 3.63
N ARG A 159 21.72 -5.34 2.96
CA ARG A 159 22.02 -5.40 1.51
C ARG A 159 20.78 -5.53 0.64
N ASP A 160 19.73 -6.18 1.14
CA ASP A 160 18.55 -6.53 0.35
C ASP A 160 17.38 -5.56 0.55
N THR A 161 17.59 -4.47 1.31
CA THR A 161 16.54 -3.52 1.66
C THR A 161 15.87 -2.91 0.42
N ALA A 162 16.61 -2.52 -0.63
CA ALA A 162 16.00 -1.94 -1.82
C ALA A 162 15.18 -2.96 -2.65
N PRO A 163 15.70 -4.16 -2.97
CA PRO A 163 14.89 -5.23 -3.56
C PRO A 163 13.63 -5.56 -2.76
N VAL A 164 13.74 -5.78 -1.45
CA VAL A 164 12.60 -6.14 -0.60
C VAL A 164 11.54 -5.03 -0.59
N LEU A 165 11.94 -3.76 -0.49
CA LEU A 165 10.99 -2.63 -0.55
C LEU A 165 10.26 -2.57 -1.90
N PHE A 166 10.97 -2.80 -3.00
CA PHE A 166 10.37 -2.81 -4.34
C PHE A 166 9.34 -3.94 -4.51
N GLU A 167 9.65 -5.13 -4.00
CA GLU A 167 8.73 -6.26 -4.00
C GLU A 167 7.50 -6.00 -3.11
N THR A 168 7.70 -5.45 -1.91
CA THR A 168 6.59 -5.04 -1.03
C THR A 168 5.67 -4.06 -1.76
N ILE A 169 6.21 -3.00 -2.39
CA ILE A 169 5.42 -2.06 -3.19
C ILE A 169 4.61 -2.78 -4.28
N THR A 170 5.24 -3.71 -4.99
CA THR A 170 4.61 -4.44 -6.09
C THR A 170 3.44 -5.30 -5.60
N ASP A 171 3.56 -5.91 -4.42
CA ASP A 171 2.49 -6.70 -3.83
C ASP A 171 1.37 -5.84 -3.26
N LEU A 172 1.69 -4.72 -2.62
CA LEU A 172 0.68 -3.75 -2.19
C LEU A 172 -0.10 -3.19 -3.39
N ASP A 173 0.59 -2.92 -4.49
CA ASP A 173 -0.05 -2.49 -5.74
C ASP A 173 -1.08 -3.52 -6.23
N ARG A 174 -0.76 -4.82 -6.14
CA ARG A 174 -1.70 -5.90 -6.49
C ARG A 174 -2.91 -5.91 -5.56
N ALA A 175 -2.70 -5.77 -4.26
CA ALA A 175 -3.79 -5.70 -3.27
C ALA A 175 -4.72 -4.51 -3.53
N VAL A 176 -4.16 -3.33 -3.83
CA VAL A 176 -4.93 -2.11 -4.14
C VAL A 176 -5.74 -2.28 -5.42
N ILE A 177 -5.17 -2.86 -6.49
CA ILE A 177 -5.90 -3.16 -7.74
C ILE A 177 -7.04 -4.15 -7.47
N HIS A 178 -6.78 -5.16 -6.64
CA HIS A 178 -7.77 -6.16 -6.26
C HIS A 178 -8.94 -5.52 -5.49
N MET A 179 -8.65 -4.65 -4.52
CA MET A 179 -9.67 -3.88 -3.78
C MET A 179 -10.48 -2.96 -4.68
N GLN A 180 -9.82 -2.30 -5.65
CA GLN A 180 -10.50 -1.50 -6.67
C GLN A 180 -11.45 -2.36 -7.51
N GLY A 181 -11.03 -3.56 -7.91
CA GLY A 181 -11.88 -4.52 -8.63
C GLY A 181 -13.09 -4.96 -7.83
N ILE A 182 -12.93 -5.23 -6.54
CA ILE A 182 -14.04 -5.59 -5.64
C ILE A 182 -15.04 -4.45 -5.52
N VAL A 183 -14.57 -3.24 -5.19
CA VAL A 183 -15.46 -2.06 -5.09
C VAL A 183 -16.12 -1.79 -6.43
N GLY A 184 -15.35 -1.88 -7.52
CA GLY A 184 -15.87 -1.78 -8.88
C GLY A 184 -16.99 -2.78 -9.13
N LEU A 185 -16.82 -4.07 -8.84
CA LEU A 185 -17.85 -5.08 -9.12
C LEU A 185 -19.08 -4.95 -8.22
N LEU A 186 -18.88 -4.64 -6.94
CA LEU A 186 -19.97 -4.56 -5.95
C LEU A 186 -20.77 -3.27 -6.06
N GLU A 187 -20.14 -2.16 -6.46
CA GLU A 187 -20.80 -0.87 -6.64
C GLU A 187 -21.20 -0.59 -8.10
N ALA A 188 -20.60 -1.26 -9.10
CA ALA A 188 -21.01 -1.11 -10.50
C ALA A 188 -22.39 -1.72 -10.75
N SER A 189 -23.16 -0.99 -11.56
CA SER A 189 -24.44 -1.42 -12.08
C SER A 189 -24.29 -2.61 -13.03
N ASP A 190 -25.27 -3.51 -13.05
CA ASP A 190 -25.51 -4.38 -14.23
C ASP A 190 -25.97 -3.57 -15.45
N ASP A 191 -26.26 -2.26 -15.29
CA ASP A 191 -26.55 -1.34 -16.39
C ASP A 191 -25.29 -0.57 -16.82
N ASP A 192 -24.53 -1.15 -17.74
CA ASP A 192 -24.02 -0.54 -18.99
C ASP A 192 -22.73 -1.24 -19.46
N PRO A 193 -22.81 -2.24 -20.37
CA PRO A 193 -21.64 -2.92 -20.92
C PRO A 193 -20.79 -2.07 -21.88
N TYR A 194 -21.07 -0.76 -22.04
CA TYR A 194 -20.41 0.09 -23.03
C TYR A 194 -19.78 1.38 -22.49
N ARG A 195 -19.40 1.45 -21.20
CA ARG A 195 -18.73 2.62 -20.62
C ARG A 195 -17.33 2.36 -20.10
#